data_AF-A0A953M2I8-F1
#
_entry.id   AF-A0A953M2I8-F1
#
_cell.length_a   1.000
_cell.length_b   1.000
_cell.length_c   1.000
_cell.angle_alpha   90.00
_cell.angle_beta   90.00
_cell.angle_gamma   90.00
#
_symmetry.space_group_name_H-M   'P 1'
#
loop_
_entity.id
_entity.type
_entity.pdbx_description
1 polymer ?
#
loop_
_entity_poly.entity_id
_entity_poly.type
_entity_poly.pdbx_seq_one_letter_code
_entity_poly.pdbx_strand_id
1 'polypeptide(L)'
;MSSGILLLLYTLFAATVFLVRELSVHAALSAGIVFALLFIPFRKVRGGIVPILFFLGFTFLSNVFYRTGEVLLHIGPVRVTDEGLRLALLRTVRVFEMVYAAKVLAAVVPLDAMLASLKRILAPLERIGVPVHDFFTVTALTLKCFPVLAQRLREEYRKGGEKGDAGGPGERIRRGVSFLVPLFAESMRDPEGFFSRQENRMQ
;
A
#
# COMPACT_ATOMS: atom_id res chain seq x y z
N MET A 1 19.54 -0.86 -9.89
CA MET A 1 18.49 -0.27 -10.78
C MET A 1 18.07 1.06 -10.19
N SER A 2 17.93 2.11 -11.00
CA SER A 2 17.40 3.40 -10.53
C SER A 2 15.94 3.24 -10.09
N SER A 3 15.57 3.77 -8.92
CA SER A 3 14.21 3.68 -8.35
C SER A 3 13.12 4.18 -9.31
N GLY A 4 13.45 5.16 -10.15
CA GLY A 4 12.52 5.69 -11.16
C GLY A 4 12.17 4.67 -12.24
N ILE A 5 13.12 3.82 -12.64
CA ILE A 5 12.88 2.76 -13.64
C ILE A 5 11.95 1.70 -13.06
N LEU A 6 12.12 1.34 -11.79
CA LEU A 6 11.25 0.37 -11.10
C LEU A 6 9.81 0.86 -11.01
N LEU A 7 9.61 2.14 -10.70
CA LEU A 7 8.27 2.73 -10.61
C LEU A 7 7.60 2.82 -11.99
N LEU A 8 8.35 3.22 -13.03
CA LEU A 8 7.85 3.25 -14.40
C LEU A 8 7.52 1.83 -14.90
N LEU A 9 8.39 0.85 -14.63
CA LEU A 9 8.18 -0.56 -14.95
C LEU A 9 6.93 -1.10 -14.25
N TYR A 10 6.73 -0.76 -12.98
CA TYR A 10 5.52 -1.15 -12.24
C TYR A 10 4.25 -0.53 -12.85
N THR A 11 4.28 0.75 -13.21
CA THR A 11 3.13 1.41 -13.85
C THR A 11 2.83 0.79 -15.22
N LEU A 12 3.86 0.49 -16.02
CA LEU A 12 3.71 -0.19 -17.31
C LEU A 12 3.16 -1.61 -17.13
N PHE A 13 3.66 -2.34 -16.14
CA PHE A 13 3.17 -3.67 -15.76
C PHE A 13 1.69 -3.62 -15.35
N ALA A 14 1.32 -2.70 -14.47
CA ALA A 14 -0.06 -2.49 -14.02
C ALA A 14 -1.00 -2.17 -15.20
N ALA A 15 -0.59 -1.28 -16.10
CA ALA A 15 -1.35 -0.95 -17.30
C ALA A 15 -1.51 -2.19 -18.21
N THR A 16 -0.43 -2.95 -18.44
CA THR A 16 -0.44 -4.14 -19.30
C THR A 16 -1.39 -5.21 -18.75
N VAL A 17 -1.27 -5.53 -17.45
CA VAL A 17 -2.13 -6.52 -16.78
C VAL A 17 -3.61 -6.11 -16.81
N PHE A 18 -3.90 -4.81 -16.79
CA PHE A 18 -5.28 -4.32 -16.89
C PHE A 18 -5.83 -4.37 -18.33
N LEU A 19 -5.04 -3.93 -19.31
CA LEU A 19 -5.45 -3.83 -20.72
C LEU A 19 -5.55 -5.20 -21.41
N VAL A 20 -4.68 -6.14 -21.06
CA VAL A 20 -4.67 -7.48 -21.67
C VAL A 20 -5.95 -8.22 -21.28
N ARG A 21 -6.84 -8.43 -22.26
CA ARG A 21 -8.02 -9.29 -22.13
C ARG A 21 -7.78 -10.72 -22.59
N GLU A 22 -6.79 -10.91 -23.47
CA GLU A 22 -6.43 -12.21 -24.04
C GLU A 22 -5.81 -13.14 -23.01
N LEU A 23 -6.35 -14.36 -22.94
CA LEU A 23 -5.96 -15.37 -21.95
C LEU A 23 -4.48 -15.74 -22.07
N SER A 24 -4.00 -15.91 -23.31
CA SER A 24 -2.66 -16.41 -23.62
C SER A 24 -1.58 -15.44 -23.14
N VAL A 25 -1.81 -14.15 -23.34
CA VAL A 25 -0.86 -13.09 -22.94
C VAL A 25 -0.84 -12.93 -21.42
N HIS A 26 -2.02 -13.02 -20.77
CA HIS A 26 -2.09 -13.00 -19.31
C HIS A 26 -1.39 -14.21 -18.68
N ALA A 27 -1.58 -15.41 -19.24
CA ALA A 27 -0.90 -16.62 -18.79
C ALA A 27 0.63 -16.50 -18.88
N ALA A 28 1.17 -15.95 -19.98
CA ALA A 28 2.61 -15.71 -20.12
C ALA A 28 3.16 -14.71 -19.07
N LEU A 29 2.44 -13.62 -18.81
CA LEU A 29 2.78 -12.64 -17.77
C LEU A 29 2.77 -13.27 -16.37
N SER A 30 1.75 -14.05 -16.06
CA SER A 30 1.62 -14.75 -14.78
C SER A 30 2.77 -15.72 -14.54
N ALA A 31 3.17 -16.47 -15.57
CA ALA A 31 4.32 -17.38 -15.51
C ALA A 31 5.63 -16.63 -15.23
N GLY A 32 5.81 -15.45 -15.85
CA GLY A 32 6.99 -14.60 -15.61
C GLY A 32 7.09 -14.09 -14.17
N ILE A 33 5.97 -13.72 -13.54
CA ILE A 33 5.95 -13.27 -12.13
C ILE A 33 6.24 -14.42 -11.19
N VAL A 34 5.63 -15.58 -11.44
CA VAL A 34 5.89 -16.80 -10.64
C VAL A 34 7.36 -17.20 -10.76
N PHE A 35 7.95 -17.10 -11.95
CA PHE A 35 9.37 -17.34 -12.15
C PHE A 35 10.23 -16.32 -11.39
N ALA A 36 9.88 -15.03 -11.43
CA ALA A 36 10.57 -14.00 -10.66
C ALA A 36 10.45 -14.21 -9.14
N LEU A 37 9.32 -14.76 -8.67
CA LEU A 37 9.10 -15.14 -7.27
C LEU A 37 10.17 -16.12 -6.76
N LEU A 38 10.64 -17.04 -7.61
CA LEU A 38 11.65 -18.02 -7.25
C LEU A 38 13.02 -17.37 -6.96
N PHE A 39 13.28 -16.20 -7.52
CA PHE A 39 14.53 -15.47 -7.33
C PHE A 39 14.50 -14.46 -6.17
N ILE A 40 13.32 -14.03 -5.73
CA ILE A 40 13.20 -13.07 -4.62
C ILE A 40 13.30 -13.84 -3.30
N PRO A 41 14.24 -13.50 -2.40
CA PRO A 41 14.34 -14.17 -1.10
C PRO A 41 13.03 -13.99 -0.34
N PHE A 42 12.27 -15.09 -0.20
CA PHE A 42 10.95 -15.18 0.46
C PHE A 42 10.89 -14.44 1.80
N ARG A 43 12.04 -14.30 2.49
CA ARG A 43 12.18 -13.58 3.76
C ARG A 43 11.73 -12.11 3.70
N LYS A 44 11.82 -11.43 2.54
CA LYS A 44 11.41 -10.01 2.39
C LYS A 44 9.91 -9.81 2.17
N VAL A 45 9.14 -10.85 1.79
CA VAL A 45 7.72 -10.72 1.37
C VAL A 45 6.76 -11.50 2.29
N ARG A 46 7.26 -12.23 3.29
CA ARG A 46 6.44 -13.03 4.22
C ARG A 46 5.43 -12.20 5.05
N GLY A 47 5.69 -10.93 5.28
CA GLY A 47 4.82 -10.05 6.06
C GLY A 47 3.48 -9.78 5.37
N GLY A 48 2.36 -10.12 6.02
CA GLY A 48 1.02 -9.77 5.57
C GLY A 48 0.52 -10.52 4.33
N ILE A 49 0.96 -11.76 4.10
CA ILE A 49 0.41 -12.61 3.03
C ILE A 49 -0.98 -13.16 3.41
N VAL A 50 -1.21 -13.44 4.69
CA VAL A 50 -2.49 -13.94 5.23
C VAL A 50 -3.68 -13.04 4.89
N PRO A 51 -3.66 -11.72 5.13
CA PRO A 51 -4.78 -10.85 4.76
C PRO A 51 -4.99 -10.77 3.25
N ILE A 52 -3.91 -10.88 2.45
CA ILE A 52 -4.02 -10.89 0.98
C ILE A 52 -4.72 -12.17 0.53
N LEU A 53 -4.30 -13.33 1.03
CA LEU A 53 -4.93 -14.62 0.73
C LEU A 53 -6.41 -14.65 1.12
N PHE A 54 -6.76 -14.08 2.29
CA PHE A 54 -8.14 -13.95 2.73
C PHE A 54 -8.97 -13.07 1.77
N PHE A 55 -8.46 -11.89 1.41
CA PHE A 55 -9.09 -11.00 0.44
C PHE A 55 -9.24 -11.66 -0.95
N LEU A 56 -8.23 -12.41 -1.38
CA LEU A 56 -8.22 -13.13 -2.65
C LEU A 56 -9.25 -14.25 -2.68
N GLY A 57 -9.35 -15.02 -1.59
CA GLY A 57 -10.35 -16.08 -1.42
C GLY A 57 -11.76 -15.51 -1.48
N PHE A 58 -12.01 -14.40 -0.78
CA PHE A 58 -13.28 -13.68 -0.86
C PHE A 58 -13.58 -13.19 -2.28
N THR A 59 -12.58 -12.60 -2.95
CA THR A 59 -12.72 -12.10 -4.33
C THR A 59 -13.05 -13.22 -5.32
N PHE A 60 -12.36 -14.36 -5.21
CA PHE A 60 -12.61 -15.54 -6.04
C PHE A 60 -14.02 -16.07 -5.82
N LEU A 61 -14.39 -16.29 -4.56
CA LEU A 61 -15.68 -16.83 -4.18
C LEU A 61 -16.83 -15.91 -4.64
N SER A 62 -16.66 -14.60 -4.47
CA SER A 62 -17.57 -13.60 -5.02
C SER A 62 -17.65 -13.68 -6.55
N ASN A 63 -16.53 -13.75 -7.27
CA ASN A 63 -16.57 -13.79 -8.74
C ASN A 63 -17.21 -15.07 -9.30
N VAL A 64 -17.07 -16.20 -8.60
CA VAL A 64 -17.72 -17.46 -8.97
C VAL A 64 -19.24 -17.37 -8.77
N PHE A 65 -19.72 -16.78 -7.66
CA PHE A 65 -21.16 -16.74 -7.35
C PHE A 65 -21.96 -15.70 -8.15
N TYR A 66 -21.36 -14.57 -8.51
CA TYR A 66 -22.08 -13.47 -9.19
C TYR A 66 -22.08 -13.57 -10.72
N ARG A 67 -21.61 -14.69 -11.33
CA ARG A 67 -21.56 -14.86 -12.79
C ARG A 67 -22.53 -15.94 -13.29
N THR A 68 -23.38 -15.55 -14.22
CA THR A 68 -24.28 -16.43 -14.98
C THR A 68 -23.58 -16.97 -16.24
N GLY A 69 -23.72 -18.27 -16.50
CA GLY A 69 -23.06 -19.02 -17.57
C GLY A 69 -23.51 -20.49 -17.58
N GLU A 70 -22.84 -21.36 -18.35
CA GLU A 70 -23.15 -22.80 -18.41
C GLU A 70 -22.84 -23.50 -17.07
N VAL A 71 -23.86 -24.10 -16.43
CA VAL A 71 -23.78 -24.58 -15.04
C VAL A 71 -23.14 -25.97 -14.98
N LEU A 72 -22.01 -26.09 -14.28
CA LEU A 72 -21.34 -27.38 -14.03
C LEU A 72 -21.83 -28.07 -12.76
N LEU A 73 -22.13 -27.29 -11.73
CA LEU A 73 -22.57 -27.79 -10.43
C LEU A 73 -23.67 -26.88 -9.88
N HIS A 74 -24.80 -27.50 -9.53
CA HIS A 74 -25.93 -26.83 -8.91
C HIS A 74 -26.00 -27.29 -7.44
N ILE A 75 -25.64 -26.42 -6.51
CA ILE A 75 -25.78 -26.68 -5.07
C ILE A 75 -26.69 -25.58 -4.51
N GLY A 76 -28.01 -25.82 -4.49
CA GLY A 76 -29.00 -24.85 -4.00
C GLY A 76 -29.09 -23.57 -4.87
N PRO A 77 -29.19 -22.34 -4.31
CA PRO A 77 -29.25 -21.08 -5.08
C PRO A 77 -27.92 -20.71 -5.77
N VAL A 78 -26.87 -21.51 -5.54
CA VAL A 78 -25.52 -21.27 -6.03
C VAL A 78 -25.29 -22.08 -7.31
N ARG A 79 -25.03 -21.38 -8.41
CA ARG A 79 -24.67 -21.99 -9.71
C ARG A 79 -23.19 -21.75 -9.97
N VAL A 80 -22.40 -22.82 -10.03
CA VAL A 80 -21.00 -22.74 -10.45
C VAL A 80 -20.95 -23.03 -11.94
N THR A 81 -20.41 -22.09 -12.72
CA THR A 81 -20.37 -22.17 -14.19
C THR A 81 -18.93 -22.31 -14.68
N ASP A 82 -18.67 -22.98 -15.80
CA ASP A 82 -17.29 -23.18 -16.31
C ASP A 82 -16.65 -21.84 -16.62
N GLU A 83 -17.39 -21.02 -17.37
CA GLU A 83 -17.01 -19.65 -17.71
C GLU A 83 -16.84 -18.81 -16.45
N GLY A 84 -17.71 -18.99 -15.45
CA GLY A 84 -17.62 -18.33 -14.16
C GLY A 84 -16.34 -18.69 -13.42
N LEU A 85 -15.97 -19.97 -13.37
CA LEU A 85 -14.76 -20.46 -12.73
C LEU A 85 -13.50 -19.93 -13.43
N ARG A 86 -13.45 -20.05 -14.76
CA ARG A 86 -12.31 -19.59 -15.57
C ARG A 86 -12.13 -18.07 -15.46
N LEU A 87 -13.20 -17.29 -15.62
CA LEU A 87 -13.14 -15.82 -15.50
C LEU A 87 -12.91 -15.34 -14.07
N ALA A 88 -13.39 -16.08 -13.06
CA ALA A 88 -13.12 -15.79 -11.66
C ALA A 88 -11.64 -16.04 -11.33
N LEU A 89 -11.08 -17.15 -11.79
CA LEU A 89 -9.66 -17.46 -11.59
C LEU A 89 -8.78 -16.38 -12.21
N LEU A 90 -9.03 -16.00 -13.46
CA LEU A 90 -8.25 -14.96 -14.16
C LEU A 90 -8.33 -13.59 -13.46
N ARG A 91 -9.52 -13.19 -13.01
CA ARG A 91 -9.68 -11.92 -12.27
C ARG A 91 -8.99 -11.98 -10.91
N THR A 92 -9.02 -13.14 -10.25
CA THR A 92 -8.37 -13.34 -8.96
C THR A 92 -6.84 -13.30 -9.10
N VAL A 93 -6.29 -13.99 -10.09
CA VAL A 93 -4.85 -13.97 -10.41
C VAL A 93 -4.40 -12.56 -10.77
N ARG A 94 -5.16 -11.83 -11.60
CA ARG A 94 -4.89 -10.42 -11.92
C ARG A 94 -4.76 -9.53 -10.68
N VAL A 95 -5.71 -9.64 -9.74
CA VAL A 95 -5.68 -8.87 -8.50
C VAL A 95 -4.49 -9.28 -7.64
N PHE A 96 -4.19 -10.57 -7.57
CA PHE A 96 -3.02 -11.08 -6.85
C PHE A 96 -1.72 -10.52 -7.39
N GLU A 97 -1.51 -10.58 -8.70
CA GLU A 97 -0.32 -10.05 -9.37
C GLU A 97 -0.13 -8.56 -9.08
N MET A 98 -1.21 -7.77 -9.16
CA MET A 98 -1.16 -6.33 -8.90
C MET A 98 -0.76 -6.05 -7.44
N VAL A 99 -1.43 -6.69 -6.48
CA VAL A 99 -1.15 -6.52 -5.05
C VAL A 99 0.26 -7.01 -4.70
N TYR A 100 0.69 -8.12 -5.30
CA TYR A 100 2.02 -8.69 -5.08
C TYR A 100 3.11 -7.79 -5.64
N ALA A 101 2.97 -7.32 -6.88
CA ALA A 101 3.92 -6.39 -7.50
C ALA A 101 4.04 -5.08 -6.70
N ALA A 102 2.92 -4.54 -6.20
CA ALA A 102 2.91 -3.38 -5.32
C ALA A 102 3.69 -3.63 -4.02
N LYS A 103 3.52 -4.81 -3.43
CA LYS A 103 4.26 -5.22 -2.24
C LYS A 103 5.76 -5.34 -2.48
N VAL A 104 6.16 -5.97 -3.58
CA VAL A 104 7.57 -6.09 -3.93
C VAL A 104 8.17 -4.71 -4.17
N LEU A 105 7.47 -3.83 -4.88
CA LEU A 105 7.91 -2.45 -5.09
C LEU A 105 8.10 -1.72 -3.76
N ALA A 106 7.11 -1.77 -2.86
CA ALA A 106 7.18 -1.14 -1.54
C ALA A 106 8.26 -1.74 -0.62
N ALA A 107 8.59 -3.02 -0.79
CA ALA A 107 9.63 -3.68 -0.01
C ALA A 107 11.06 -3.38 -0.51
N VAL A 108 11.21 -3.00 -1.77
CA VAL A 108 12.53 -2.78 -2.41
C VAL A 108 12.85 -1.29 -2.53
N VAL A 109 11.85 -0.41 -2.71
CA VAL A 109 12.06 1.02 -2.93
C VAL A 109 11.79 1.82 -1.65
N PRO A 110 12.76 2.59 -1.14
CA PRO A 110 12.53 3.46 0.01
C PRO A 110 11.63 4.64 -0.36
N LEU A 111 10.83 5.12 0.62
CA LEU A 111 9.80 6.14 0.42
C LEU A 111 10.34 7.45 -0.19
N ASP A 112 11.51 7.93 0.27
CA ASP A 112 12.15 9.13 -0.29
C ASP A 112 12.49 8.96 -1.78
N ALA A 113 12.95 7.78 -2.17
CA ALA A 113 13.24 7.48 -3.57
C ALA A 113 11.97 7.32 -4.41
N MET A 114 10.88 6.81 -3.83
CA MET A 114 9.56 6.79 -4.49
C MET A 114 9.07 8.21 -4.75
N LEU A 115 9.15 9.10 -3.75
CA LEU A 115 8.79 10.52 -3.91
C LEU A 115 9.63 11.22 -4.96
N ALA A 116 10.96 11.06 -4.93
CA ALA A 116 11.84 11.68 -5.91
C ALA A 116 11.56 11.19 -7.34
N SER A 117 11.27 9.89 -7.48
CA SER A 117 10.88 9.29 -8.76
C SER A 117 9.56 9.85 -9.25
N LEU A 118 8.59 9.99 -8.35
CA LEU A 118 7.28 10.54 -8.67
C LEU A 118 7.38 12.02 -9.06
N LYS A 119 8.17 12.83 -8.33
CA LYS A 119 8.49 14.23 -8.70
C LYS A 119 9.02 14.32 -10.13
N ARG A 120 9.96 13.44 -10.50
CA ARG A 120 10.54 13.41 -11.86
C ARG A 120 9.53 13.02 -12.93
N ILE A 121 8.60 12.11 -12.63
CA ILE A 121 7.54 11.70 -13.55
C ILE A 121 6.48 12.79 -13.72
N LEU A 122 6.19 13.56 -12.66
CA LEU A 122 5.21 14.66 -12.70
C LEU A 122 5.80 16.00 -13.13
N ALA A 123 7.13 16.18 -13.15
CA ALA A 123 7.80 17.38 -13.64
C ALA A 123 7.28 17.96 -14.98
N PRO A 124 6.94 17.17 -16.03
CA PRO A 124 6.37 17.74 -17.26
C PRO A 124 5.03 18.44 -17.04
N LEU A 125 4.29 18.10 -15.98
CA LEU A 125 3.01 18.73 -15.64
C LEU A 125 3.18 20.17 -15.11
N GLU A 126 4.38 20.55 -14.66
CA GLU A 126 4.71 21.94 -14.28
C GLU A 126 4.51 22.90 -15.45
N ARG A 127 4.70 22.43 -16.69
CA ARG A 127 4.49 23.24 -17.88
C ARG A 127 3.05 23.71 -18.07
N ILE A 128 2.09 23.05 -17.41
CA ILE A 128 0.65 23.37 -17.47
C ILE A 128 0.24 24.20 -16.23
N GLY A 129 1.21 24.74 -15.49
CA GLY A 129 0.96 25.60 -14.31
C GLY A 129 0.69 24.83 -13.01
N VAL A 130 0.92 23.51 -12.97
CA VAL A 130 0.77 22.72 -11.74
C VAL A 130 2.04 22.88 -10.87
N PRO A 131 1.94 23.27 -9.58
CA PRO A 131 3.10 23.50 -8.71
C PRO A 131 3.69 22.18 -8.17
N VAL A 132 4.26 21.35 -9.06
CA VAL A 132 4.81 20.03 -8.70
C VAL A 132 6.01 20.18 -7.77
N HIS A 133 6.94 21.10 -8.04
CA HIS A 133 8.11 21.32 -7.21
C HIS A 133 7.74 21.54 -5.74
N ASP A 134 6.89 22.52 -5.47
CA ASP A 134 6.49 22.93 -4.12
C ASP A 134 5.67 21.82 -3.44
N PHE A 135 4.76 21.17 -4.18
CA PHE A 135 3.99 20.03 -3.68
C PHE A 135 4.90 18.92 -3.15
N PHE A 136 5.92 18.53 -3.94
CA PHE A 136 6.84 17.47 -3.53
C PHE A 136 7.80 17.92 -2.43
N THR A 137 8.20 19.19 -2.39
CA THR A 137 9.04 19.74 -1.32
C THR A 137 8.33 19.64 0.03
N VAL A 138 7.07 20.11 0.11
CA VAL A 138 6.27 20.03 1.35
C VAL A 138 5.95 18.58 1.72
N THR A 139 5.65 17.73 0.73
CA THR A 139 5.39 16.29 0.97
C THR A 139 6.62 15.58 1.53
N ALA A 140 7.81 15.84 0.99
CA ALA A 140 9.05 15.22 1.48
C ALA A 140 9.34 15.62 2.94
N LEU A 141 9.17 16.90 3.29
CA LEU A 141 9.29 17.37 4.67
C LEU A 141 8.28 16.68 5.58
N THR A 142 7.02 16.57 5.13
CA THR A 142 5.94 15.93 5.88
C THR A 142 6.22 14.46 6.17
N LEU A 143 6.67 13.70 5.16
CA LEU A 143 6.98 12.29 5.34
C LEU A 143 8.17 12.08 6.29
N LYS A 144 9.15 12.99 6.32
CA LYS A 144 10.23 12.96 7.31
C LYS A 144 9.76 13.30 8.72
N CYS A 145 8.74 14.15 8.87
CA CYS A 145 8.15 14.48 10.17
C CYS A 145 7.34 13.33 10.77
N PHE A 146 6.71 12.49 9.93
CA PHE A 146 5.81 11.42 10.37
C PHE A 146 6.47 10.39 11.31
N PRO A 147 7.66 9.82 11.03
CA PRO A 147 8.36 8.92 11.95
C PRO A 147 8.67 9.56 13.31
N VAL A 148 9.07 10.84 13.31
CA VAL A 148 9.40 11.56 14.54
C VAL A 148 8.15 11.81 15.38
N LEU A 149 7.03 12.16 14.74
CA LEU A 149 5.74 12.29 15.41
C LEU A 149 5.31 10.95 16.04
N ALA A 150 5.45 9.85 15.30
CA ALA A 150 5.15 8.51 15.80
C ALA A 150 6.03 8.13 17.00
N GLN A 151 7.32 8.50 16.99
CA GLN A 151 8.23 8.28 18.10
C GLN A 151 7.84 9.10 19.34
N ARG A 152 7.57 10.40 19.17
CA ARG A 152 7.10 11.29 20.25
C ARG A 152 5.83 10.78 20.90
N LEU A 153 4.85 10.39 20.07
CA LEU A 153 3.62 9.76 20.56
C LEU A 153 3.95 8.54 21.40
N ARG A 154 4.80 7.62 20.91
CA ARG A 154 5.19 6.41 21.65
C ARG A 154 5.89 6.73 22.97
N GLU A 155 6.78 7.71 23.01
CA GLU A 155 7.45 8.17 24.23
C GLU A 155 6.44 8.72 25.24
N GLU A 156 5.50 9.55 24.77
CA GLU A 156 4.46 10.15 25.61
C GLU A 156 3.48 9.09 26.16
N TYR A 157 3.06 8.14 25.30
CA TYR A 157 2.28 6.98 25.71
C TYR A 157 3.00 6.14 26.78
N ARG A 158 4.33 6.02 26.69
CA ARG A 158 5.12 5.24 27.68
C ARG A 158 5.30 5.99 29.00
N LYS A 159 5.51 7.32 28.97
CA LYS A 159 5.57 8.17 30.16
C LYS A 159 4.25 8.24 30.92
N GLY A 160 3.14 8.16 30.19
CA GLY A 160 1.77 8.18 30.73
C GLY A 160 1.38 6.99 31.61
N GLY A 161 2.29 6.04 31.86
CA GLY A 161 2.13 5.03 32.89
C GLY A 161 1.79 3.64 32.33
N GLU A 162 2.75 2.75 32.54
CA GLU A 162 2.72 1.29 32.43
C GLU A 162 1.77 0.66 33.49
N LYS A 163 0.47 1.00 33.49
CA LYS A 163 -0.54 0.07 34.02
C LYS A 163 -1.09 -0.71 32.84
N GLY A 164 -0.36 -1.79 32.55
CA GLY A 164 -0.61 -2.70 31.44
C GLY A 164 -2.07 -3.12 31.37
N ASP A 165 -2.63 -3.07 30.16
CA ASP A 165 -3.80 -3.82 29.70
C ASP A 165 -5.10 -3.84 30.54
N ALA A 166 -5.18 -3.12 31.66
CA ALA A 166 -6.23 -3.28 32.66
C ALA A 166 -7.38 -2.27 32.51
N GLY A 167 -7.69 -1.83 31.29
CA GLY A 167 -8.78 -0.89 31.03
C GLY A 167 -9.49 -1.20 29.72
N GLY A 168 -10.84 -1.20 29.75
CA GLY A 168 -11.68 -1.48 28.59
C GLY A 168 -11.50 -0.49 27.42
N PRO A 169 -12.15 -0.72 26.27
CA PRO A 169 -11.97 0.07 25.05
C PRO A 169 -12.13 1.59 25.25
N GLY A 170 -13.07 2.02 26.10
CA GLY A 170 -13.30 3.44 26.39
C GLY A 170 -12.14 4.12 27.13
N GLU A 171 -11.47 3.42 28.03
CA GLU A 171 -10.34 3.96 28.80
C GLU A 171 -9.07 4.07 27.97
N ARG A 172 -8.94 3.22 26.94
CA ARG A 172 -7.89 3.34 25.91
C ARG A 172 -8.09 4.59 25.05
N ILE A 173 -9.33 4.88 24.64
CA ILE A 173 -9.66 6.08 23.85
C ILE A 173 -9.40 7.35 24.66
N ARG A 174 -9.90 7.41 25.91
CA ARG A 174 -9.72 8.58 26.78
C ARG A 174 -8.24 8.89 27.05
N ARG A 175 -7.42 7.84 27.23
CA ARG A 175 -5.97 7.98 27.33
C ARG A 175 -5.35 8.53 26.06
N GLY A 176 -5.69 7.97 24.89
CA GLY A 176 -5.18 8.47 23.62
C GLY A 176 -5.49 9.94 23.36
N VAL A 177 -6.72 10.37 23.68
CA VAL A 177 -7.12 11.79 23.59
C VAL A 177 -6.32 12.66 24.56
N SER A 178 -6.08 12.20 25.79
CA SER A 178 -5.30 12.95 26.80
C SER A 178 -3.86 13.24 26.38
N PHE A 179 -3.25 12.40 25.54
CA PHE A 179 -1.90 12.64 24.99
C PHE A 179 -1.93 13.42 23.68
N LEU A 180 -2.98 13.26 22.87
CA LEU A 180 -3.13 13.98 21.60
C LEU A 180 -3.27 15.49 21.82
N VAL A 181 -4.06 15.90 22.81
CA VAL A 181 -4.31 17.32 23.13
C VAL A 181 -3.04 18.11 23.44
N PRO A 182 -2.16 17.71 24.39
CA PRO A 182 -0.94 18.45 24.68
C PRO A 182 0.02 18.49 23.50
N LEU A 183 0.12 17.41 22.73
CA LEU A 183 1.00 17.33 21.55
C LEU A 183 0.50 18.23 20.42
N PHE A 184 -0.81 18.33 20.24
CA PHE A 184 -1.43 19.25 19.28
C PHE A 184 -1.27 20.71 19.72
N ALA A 185 -1.41 20.99 21.01
CA ALA A 185 -1.19 22.31 21.58
C ALA A 185 0.28 22.77 21.45
N GLU A 186 1.24 21.86 21.62
CA GLU A 186 2.67 22.13 21.41
C GLU A 186 2.96 22.46 19.93
N SER A 187 2.39 21.69 19.00
CA SER A 187 2.52 21.94 17.56
C SER A 187 1.86 23.25 17.10
N MET A 188 0.79 23.71 17.76
CA MET A 188 0.12 24.97 17.44
C MET A 188 0.81 26.19 18.04
N ARG A 189 1.47 26.05 19.19
CA ARG A 189 2.18 27.16 19.85
C ARG A 189 3.47 27.55 19.14
N ASP A 190 4.17 26.58 18.59
CA ASP A 190 5.47 26.80 17.93
C ASP A 190 5.58 25.93 16.66
N PRO A 191 4.83 26.25 15.59
CA PRO A 191 4.90 25.48 14.36
C PRO A 191 6.31 25.56 13.77
N GLU A 192 6.88 26.76 13.69
CA GLU A 192 8.19 27.01 13.11
C GLU A 192 9.32 26.35 13.91
N GLY A 193 9.30 26.37 15.24
CA GLY A 193 10.26 25.67 16.08
C GLY A 193 10.07 24.15 16.13
N PHE A 194 8.85 23.65 15.88
CA PHE A 194 8.60 22.22 15.68
C PHE A 194 9.20 21.73 14.35
N PHE A 195 9.03 22.48 13.26
CA PHE A 195 9.56 22.13 11.95
C PHE A 195 11.06 22.45 11.78
N SER A 196 11.58 23.53 12.38
CA SER A 196 13.02 23.89 12.29
C SER A 196 13.92 23.00 13.15
N ARG A 197 13.46 22.52 14.32
CA ARG A 197 14.15 21.46 15.07
C ARG A 197 14.24 20.15 14.28
N GLN A 198 13.30 19.92 13.36
CA GLN A 198 13.32 18.79 12.45
C GLN A 198 14.33 19.03 11.32
N GLU A 199 14.30 20.21 10.70
CA GLU A 199 15.25 20.61 9.65
C GLU A 199 16.72 20.54 10.13
N ASN A 200 17.01 21.04 11.34
CA ASN A 200 18.35 20.99 11.94
C ASN A 200 18.80 19.57 12.37
N ARG A 201 17.89 18.60 12.50
CA ARG A 201 18.25 17.17 12.67
C ARG A 201 18.43 16.44 11.34
N MET A 202 18.14 17.11 10.23
CA MET A 202 18.15 16.55 8.87
C MET A 202 19.31 17.08 8.00
N GLN A 203 20.06 18.09 8.48
CA GLN A 203 21.41 18.43 8.00
C GLN A 203 22.45 17.60 8.75
#